data_AF-A0A2V7TYP3-F1
#
_entry.id   AF-A0A2V7TYP3-F1
#
_cell.length_a   1.000
_cell.length_b   1.000
_cell.length_c   1.000
_cell.angle_alpha   90.00
_cell.angle_beta   90.00
_cell.angle_gamma   90.00
#
_symmetry.space_group_name_H-M   'P 1'
#
loop_
_entity.id
_entity.type
_entity.pdbx_description
1 polymer ?
#
loop_
_entity_poly.entity_id
_entity_poly.type
_entity_poly.pdbx_seq_one_letter_code
_entity_poly.pdbx_strand_id
1 'polypeptide(L)'
;TLAARVIHYGRYGGGSEDERFYPLFLGYPELIRGYDFNSFSAGECGPDPSQCPVFSQLIGSRLAIANVELRFPPFGALGGKGFYGPLPLDLLAFFDAGVAWTRAEKAKFLGGGGTRKFVKSVGAGARINLFGYAVVEIDYVHPLDRPQKNWIWQFNLSPGW
;
A
#
# COMPACT_ATOMS: atom_id res chain seq x y z
N THR A 1 2.65 -19.90 -3.51
CA THR A 1 2.42 -19.65 -2.08
C THR A 1 1.41 -18.55 -1.90
N LEU A 2 0.42 -18.73 -1.02
CA LEU A 2 -0.51 -17.68 -0.62
C LEU A 2 -0.03 -17.10 0.71
N ALA A 3 0.02 -15.78 0.82
CA ALA A 3 0.37 -15.05 2.02
C ALA A 3 -0.70 -13.99 2.31
N ALA A 4 -0.94 -13.72 3.59
CA ALA A 4 -1.82 -12.65 4.03
C ALA A 4 -1.21 -11.93 5.22
N ARG A 5 -1.48 -10.63 5.35
CA ARG A 5 -0.98 -9.77 6.41
C ARG A 5 -2.08 -8.84 6.89
N VAL A 6 -2.24 -8.69 8.19
CA VAL A 6 -3.12 -7.69 8.80
C VAL A 6 -2.32 -6.91 9.83
N ILE A 7 -2.33 -5.58 9.73
CA ILE A 7 -1.62 -4.68 10.62
C ILE A 7 -2.59 -3.65 11.14
N HIS A 8 -2.60 -3.44 12.45
CA HIS A 8 -3.21 -2.28 13.06
C HIS A 8 -2.11 -1.50 13.78
N TYR A 9 -1.99 -0.22 13.47
CA TYR A 9 -0.97 0.65 14.05
C TYR A 9 -1.58 2.00 14.38
N GLY A 10 -1.44 2.47 15.61
CA GLY A 10 -2.05 3.73 15.99
C GLY A 10 -1.64 4.24 17.35
N ARG A 11 -1.76 5.55 17.53
CA ARG A 11 -1.49 6.23 18.79
C ARG A 11 -2.75 6.30 19.64
N TYR A 12 -2.60 6.13 20.95
CA TYR A 12 -3.70 6.14 21.92
C TYR A 12 -3.36 7.02 23.12
N GLY A 13 -4.40 7.51 23.81
CA GLY A 13 -4.28 8.44 24.94
C GLY A 13 -4.64 9.88 24.57
N GLY A 14 -4.68 10.76 25.57
CA GLY A 14 -5.14 12.15 25.43
C GLY A 14 -4.34 12.98 24.42
N GLY A 15 -3.05 12.71 24.28
CA GLY A 15 -2.13 13.39 23.34
C GLY A 15 -1.89 12.64 22.03
N SER A 16 -2.71 11.64 21.66
CA SER A 16 -2.45 10.81 20.48
C SER A 16 -2.45 11.55 19.13
N GLU A 17 -3.02 12.75 19.12
CA GLU A 17 -3.22 13.62 17.94
C GLU A 17 -2.66 15.02 18.19
N ASP A 18 -1.65 15.13 19.06
CA ASP A 18 -0.92 16.38 19.27
C ASP A 18 -0.16 16.77 17.99
N GLU A 19 -0.20 18.06 17.64
CA GLU A 19 0.39 18.62 16.42
C GLU A 19 1.92 18.46 16.35
N ARG A 20 2.58 18.23 17.49
CA ARG A 20 4.03 17.96 17.53
C ARG A 20 4.38 16.61 16.91
N PHE A 21 3.42 15.71 16.74
CA PHE A 21 3.66 14.42 16.09
C PHE A 21 3.33 14.49 14.61
N TYR A 22 4.22 13.96 13.79
CA TYR A 22 3.93 13.77 12.37
C TYR A 22 2.73 12.84 12.20
N PRO A 23 1.80 13.14 11.28
CA PRO A 23 0.69 12.23 10.99
C PRO A 23 1.20 10.92 10.37
N LEU A 24 0.44 9.86 10.58
CA LEU A 24 0.68 8.58 9.93
C LEU A 24 0.16 8.64 8.50
N PHE A 25 0.92 8.05 7.58
CA PHE A 25 0.57 7.98 6.17
C PHE A 25 0.39 6.51 5.74
N LEU A 26 -0.75 6.22 5.14
CA LEU A 26 -1.11 4.87 4.68
C LEU A 26 -0.55 4.54 3.30
N GLY A 27 -0.27 5.56 2.48
CA GLY A 27 0.09 5.40 1.07
C GLY A 27 1.53 4.96 0.80
N TYR A 28 2.28 4.55 1.83
CA TYR A 28 3.60 3.98 1.62
C TYR A 28 3.49 2.68 0.81
N PRO A 29 4.34 2.47 -0.21
CA PRO A 29 4.41 1.23 -1.00
C PRO A 29 4.42 -0.06 -0.17
N GLU A 30 5.06 -0.04 1.00
CA GLU A 30 5.17 -1.18 1.91
C GLU A 30 3.86 -1.52 2.63
N LEU A 31 2.90 -0.58 2.66
CA LEU A 31 1.60 -0.72 3.30
C LEU A 31 0.51 -0.99 2.26
N ILE A 32 0.32 -0.05 1.33
CA ILE A 32 -0.64 -0.12 0.23
C ILE A 32 -0.02 0.44 -1.04
N ARG A 33 0.09 -0.45 -2.03
CA ARG A 33 0.63 -0.07 -3.34
C ARG A 33 -0.35 0.80 -4.11
N GLY A 34 0.18 1.70 -4.93
CA GLY A 34 -0.59 2.57 -5.81
C GLY A 34 -1.18 3.82 -5.15
N TYR A 35 -0.78 4.11 -3.90
CA TYR A 35 -1.18 5.31 -3.15
C TYR A 35 0.04 6.13 -2.70
N ASP A 36 1.19 5.95 -3.35
CA ASP A 36 2.40 6.72 -3.07
C ASP A 36 2.17 8.22 -3.28
N PHE A 37 2.80 9.05 -2.45
CA PHE A 37 2.67 10.51 -2.52
C PHE A 37 2.96 11.08 -3.91
N ASN A 38 3.95 10.54 -4.62
CA ASN A 38 4.34 11.03 -5.95
C ASN A 38 3.41 10.54 -7.07
N SER A 39 2.48 9.64 -6.78
CA SER A 39 1.54 9.10 -7.78
C SER A 39 0.30 9.98 -7.99
N PHE A 40 0.08 10.97 -7.13
CA PHE A 40 -1.07 11.88 -7.19
C PHE A 40 -0.91 12.94 -8.27
N SER A 41 -2.00 13.24 -8.96
CA SER A 41 -2.10 14.30 -9.96
C SER A 41 -3.07 15.38 -9.51
N ALA A 42 -2.84 16.63 -9.95
CA ALA A 42 -3.64 17.78 -9.53
C ALA A 42 -5.15 17.61 -9.80
N GLY A 43 -5.52 16.89 -10.86
CA GLY A 43 -6.93 16.62 -11.18
C GLY A 43 -7.68 15.86 -10.09
N GLU A 44 -6.97 15.04 -9.30
CA GLU A 44 -7.58 14.17 -8.28
C GLU A 44 -8.02 14.95 -7.03
N CYS A 45 -7.48 16.15 -6.85
CA CYS A 45 -7.79 17.02 -5.73
C CYS A 45 -8.99 17.93 -6.00
N GLY A 46 -9.60 17.85 -7.18
CA GLY A 46 -10.75 18.68 -7.55
C GLY A 46 -10.36 20.13 -7.83
N PRO A 47 -11.32 21.07 -7.80
CA PRO A 47 -11.09 22.47 -8.19
C PRO A 47 -10.24 23.26 -7.18
N ASP A 48 -10.15 22.80 -5.93
CA ASP A 48 -9.32 23.40 -4.89
C ASP A 48 -8.13 22.48 -4.56
N PRO A 49 -6.92 22.76 -5.08
CA PRO A 49 -5.73 21.96 -4.82
C PRO A 49 -5.35 21.88 -3.33
N SER A 50 -5.83 22.82 -2.50
CA SER A 50 -5.55 22.84 -1.06
C SER A 50 -6.33 21.78 -0.29
N GLN A 51 -7.43 21.26 -0.86
CA GLN A 51 -8.26 20.23 -0.25
C GLN A 51 -8.31 19.02 -1.16
N CYS A 52 -7.35 18.09 -1.01
CA CYS A 52 -7.33 16.86 -1.79
C CYS A 52 -8.03 15.72 -1.02
N PRO A 53 -9.32 15.40 -1.28
CA PRO A 53 -10.07 14.50 -0.42
C PRO A 53 -9.59 13.05 -0.55
N VAL A 54 -9.06 12.68 -1.72
CA VAL A 54 -8.48 11.35 -1.95
C VAL A 54 -7.19 11.18 -1.15
N PHE A 55 -6.31 12.18 -1.17
CA PHE A 55 -5.06 12.15 -0.42
C PHE A 55 -5.31 12.24 1.10
N SER A 56 -6.26 13.05 1.53
CA SER A 56 -6.57 13.21 2.96
C SER A 56 -7.05 11.90 3.62
N GLN A 57 -7.64 10.97 2.86
CA GLN A 57 -8.04 9.64 3.35
C GLN A 57 -6.85 8.77 3.79
N LEU A 58 -5.64 9.08 3.33
CA LEU A 58 -4.42 8.33 3.65
C LEU A 58 -3.74 8.82 4.93
N ILE A 59 -4.20 9.95 5.47
CA ILE A 59 -3.58 10.62 6.61
C ILE A 59 -4.40 10.36 7.87
N GLY A 60 -3.74 9.97 8.96
CA GLY A 60 -4.42 9.73 10.22
C GLY A 60 -3.49 9.58 11.42
N SER A 61 -4.07 9.24 12.57
CA SER A 61 -3.33 8.88 13.80
C SER A 61 -3.38 7.38 14.07
N ARG A 62 -4.22 6.65 13.33
CA ARG A 62 -4.44 5.21 13.39
C ARG A 62 -4.62 4.68 11.98
N LEU A 63 -4.06 3.50 11.74
CA LEU A 63 -4.05 2.77 10.48
C LEU A 63 -4.50 1.35 10.74
N ALA A 64 -5.32 0.82 9.82
CA ALA A 64 -5.59 -0.60 9.71
C ALA A 64 -5.35 -1.01 8.26
N ILE A 65 -4.56 -2.06 8.07
CA ILE A 65 -4.10 -2.54 6.77
C ILE A 65 -4.37 -4.04 6.69
N ALA A 66 -4.80 -4.50 5.53
CA ALA A 66 -4.91 -5.89 5.15
C ALA A 66 -4.33 -6.09 3.75
N ASN A 67 -3.44 -7.06 3.59
CA ASN A 67 -2.85 -7.42 2.31
C ASN A 67 -3.02 -8.92 2.09
N VAL A 68 -3.31 -9.30 0.85
CA VAL A 68 -3.32 -10.69 0.39
C VAL A 68 -2.44 -10.78 -0.84
N GLU A 69 -1.50 -11.71 -0.85
CA GLU A 69 -0.54 -11.90 -1.93
C GLU A 69 -0.44 -13.37 -2.33
N LEU A 70 -0.59 -13.62 -3.62
CA LEU A 70 -0.31 -14.89 -4.25
C LEU A 70 1.04 -14.80 -4.96
N ARG A 71 2.02 -15.58 -4.50
CA ARG A 71 3.39 -15.59 -5.05
C ARG A 71 3.66 -16.89 -5.80
N PHE A 72 4.29 -16.81 -6.96
CA PHE A 72 4.66 -17.97 -7.77
C PHE A 72 6.06 -17.80 -8.38
N PRO A 73 6.98 -18.75 -8.17
CA PRO A 73 8.32 -18.70 -8.76
C PRO A 73 8.27 -19.18 -10.22
N PRO A 74 8.49 -18.32 -11.23
CA PRO A 74 8.40 -18.72 -12.64
C PRO A 74 9.44 -19.77 -13.02
N PHE A 75 10.65 -19.70 -12.44
CA PHE A 75 11.75 -20.62 -12.78
C PHE A 75 11.67 -21.98 -12.08
N GLY A 76 11.00 -22.07 -10.93
CA GLY A 76 10.69 -23.34 -10.27
C GLY A 76 9.54 -24.09 -10.96
N ALA A 77 8.64 -23.38 -11.64
CA ALA A 77 7.49 -23.95 -12.36
C ALA A 77 7.83 -24.48 -13.77
N LEU A 78 8.97 -24.08 -14.36
CA LEU A 78 9.38 -24.43 -15.72
C LEU A 78 10.45 -25.54 -15.80
N GLY A 79 10.63 -26.33 -14.73
CA GLY A 79 11.40 -27.59 -14.79
C GLY A 79 12.94 -27.44 -14.79
N GLY A 80 13.48 -26.30 -14.35
CA GLY A 80 14.92 -26.13 -14.15
C GLY A 80 15.41 -26.94 -12.95
N LYS A 81 16.47 -27.75 -13.11
CA LYS A 81 17.09 -28.59 -12.05
C LYS A 81 17.82 -27.80 -10.94
N GLY A 82 17.48 -26.54 -10.72
CA GLY A 82 18.01 -25.70 -9.66
C GLY A 82 16.86 -24.94 -9.01
N PHE A 83 16.81 -24.93 -7.67
CA PHE A 83 15.72 -24.36 -6.87
C PHE A 83 15.46 -22.86 -7.16
N TYR A 84 16.40 -22.21 -7.83
CA TYR A 84 16.33 -20.85 -8.36
C TYR A 84 17.03 -20.83 -9.73
N GLY A 85 16.45 -20.17 -10.74
CA GLY A 85 17.19 -19.80 -11.94
C GLY A 85 18.36 -18.85 -11.62
N PRO A 86 19.09 -18.32 -12.62
CA PRO A 86 20.24 -17.44 -12.38
C PRO A 86 19.88 -16.13 -11.64
N LEU A 87 18.59 -15.78 -11.56
CA LEU A 87 18.06 -14.63 -10.83
C LEU A 87 16.95 -15.11 -9.87
N PRO A 88 16.97 -14.75 -8.57
CA PRO A 88 15.89 -15.07 -7.65
C PRO A 88 14.72 -14.09 -7.90
N LEU A 89 13.91 -14.46 -8.89
CA LEU A 89 12.71 -13.74 -9.32
C LEU A 89 11.46 -14.46 -8.78
N ASP A 90 10.58 -13.71 -8.12
CA ASP A 90 9.25 -14.14 -7.73
C ASP A 90 8.21 -13.27 -8.39
N LEU A 91 7.21 -13.88 -9.02
CA LEU A 91 6.04 -13.16 -9.51
C LEU A 91 4.96 -13.17 -8.44
N LEU A 92 4.19 -12.09 -8.36
CA LEU A 92 3.14 -11.95 -7.36
C LEU A 92 1.90 -11.28 -7.94
N ALA A 93 0.74 -11.69 -7.44
CA ALA A 93 -0.52 -10.99 -7.61
C ALA A 93 -1.04 -10.61 -6.22
N PHE A 94 -1.60 -9.42 -6.07
CA PHE A 94 -1.94 -8.89 -4.77
C PHE A 94 -3.27 -8.13 -4.72
N PHE A 95 -3.82 -8.07 -3.52
CA PHE A 95 -4.92 -7.22 -3.12
C PHE A 95 -4.55 -6.53 -1.80
N ASP A 96 -4.58 -5.20 -1.80
CA ASP A 96 -4.31 -4.37 -0.63
C ASP A 96 -5.57 -3.61 -0.24
N ALA A 97 -5.80 -3.48 1.05
CA ALA A 97 -6.87 -2.65 1.61
C ALA A 97 -6.40 -2.02 2.91
N GLY A 98 -6.82 -0.78 3.17
CA GLY A 98 -6.57 -0.16 4.46
C GLY A 98 -7.26 1.17 4.63
N VAL A 99 -7.18 1.68 5.85
CA VAL A 99 -7.89 2.89 6.25
C VAL A 99 -7.06 3.63 7.28
N ALA A 100 -6.94 4.94 7.08
CA ALA A 100 -6.38 5.86 8.05
C ALA A 100 -7.51 6.67 8.69
N TRP A 101 -7.44 6.88 10.00
CA TRP A 101 -8.44 7.69 10.70
C TRP A 101 -7.87 8.45 11.90
N THR A 102 -8.66 9.42 12.36
CA THR A 102 -8.38 10.25 13.54
C THR A 102 -9.53 10.13 14.54
N ARG A 103 -9.44 10.84 15.66
CA ARG A 103 -10.49 10.89 16.68
C ARG A 103 -11.69 11.68 16.19
N ALA A 104 -11.43 12.77 15.45
CA ALA A 104 -12.45 13.61 14.84
C ALA A 104 -13.09 12.92 13.63
N GLU A 105 -12.27 12.32 12.76
CA GLU A 105 -12.72 11.67 11.53
C GLU A 105 -12.56 10.16 11.68
N LYS A 106 -13.62 9.53 12.18
CA LYS A 106 -13.64 8.09 12.45
C LYS A 106 -13.67 7.27 11.17
N ALA A 107 -13.16 6.05 11.26
CA ALA A 107 -13.34 5.04 10.23
C ALA A 107 -14.79 4.60 10.13
N LYS A 108 -15.31 4.46 8.90
CA LYS A 108 -16.70 4.07 8.64
C LYS A 108 -17.12 2.76 9.30
N PHE A 109 -16.22 1.79 9.35
CA PHE A 109 -16.50 0.47 9.91
C PHE A 109 -16.67 0.50 11.45
N LEU A 110 -16.25 1.57 12.12
CA LEU A 110 -16.45 1.76 13.57
C LEU A 110 -17.82 2.37 13.91
N GLY A 111 -18.66 2.67 12.91
CA GLY A 111 -19.98 3.26 13.09
C GLY A 111 -19.96 4.74 13.51
N GLY A 112 -21.13 5.28 13.86
CA GLY A 112 -21.27 6.62 14.47
C GLY A 112 -20.91 7.80 13.57
N GLY A 113 -21.23 7.75 12.27
CA GLY A 113 -21.00 8.86 11.34
C GLY A 113 -19.57 8.96 10.79
N GLY A 114 -18.78 7.88 10.86
CA GLY A 114 -17.43 7.85 10.30
C GLY A 114 -17.38 8.29 8.84
N THR A 115 -16.35 9.06 8.49
CA THR A 115 -16.15 9.61 7.14
C THR A 115 -15.05 8.87 6.39
N ARG A 116 -14.09 8.28 7.11
CA ARG A 116 -12.89 7.63 6.56
C ARG A 116 -13.22 6.26 5.98
N LYS A 117 -12.90 6.07 4.70
CA LYS A 117 -13.20 4.85 3.92
C LYS A 117 -11.95 3.99 3.78
N PHE A 118 -12.15 2.70 3.51
CA PHE A 118 -11.05 1.88 3.02
C PHE A 118 -10.61 2.37 1.64
N VAL A 119 -9.31 2.48 1.46
CA VAL A 119 -8.66 2.54 0.16
C VAL A 119 -8.15 1.15 -0.19
N LYS A 120 -8.26 0.77 -1.46
CA LYS A 120 -7.92 -0.56 -1.94
C LYS A 120 -7.13 -0.47 -3.24
N SER A 121 -6.25 -1.42 -3.45
CA SER A 121 -5.59 -1.62 -4.73
C SER A 121 -5.45 -3.09 -5.05
N VAL A 122 -5.35 -3.37 -6.34
CA VAL A 122 -5.05 -4.69 -6.87
C VAL A 122 -3.94 -4.59 -7.88
N GLY A 123 -3.16 -5.64 -8.04
CA GLY A 123 -2.09 -5.61 -9.02
C GLY A 123 -1.36 -6.92 -9.16
N ALA A 124 -0.36 -6.88 -10.01
CA ALA A 124 0.61 -7.93 -10.16
C ALA A 124 2.00 -7.31 -10.30
N GLY A 125 3.02 -8.04 -9.87
CA GLY A 125 4.37 -7.52 -9.84
C GLY A 125 5.42 -8.62 -9.90
N ALA A 126 6.66 -8.17 -9.98
CA ALA A 126 7.85 -8.98 -9.96
C ALA A 126 8.77 -8.49 -8.86
N ARG A 127 9.26 -9.43 -8.05
CA ARG A 127 10.20 -9.19 -6.97
C ARG A 127 11.52 -9.88 -7.30
N ILE A 128 12.59 -9.11 -7.35
CA ILE A 128 13.94 -9.59 -7.67
C ILE A 128 14.79 -9.42 -6.43
N ASN A 129 15.27 -10.53 -5.87
CA ASN A 129 16.21 -10.49 -4.77
C ASN A 129 17.65 -10.40 -5.31
N LEU A 130 18.35 -9.32 -4.99
CA LEU A 130 19.73 -9.08 -5.39
C LEU A 130 20.69 -9.67 -4.36
N PHE A 131 20.74 -11.01 -4.29
CA PHE A 131 21.70 -11.78 -3.48
C PHE A 131 21.73 -11.38 -2.00
N GLY A 132 20.59 -11.02 -1.42
CA GLY A 132 20.46 -10.65 -0.01
C GLY A 132 20.82 -9.20 0.34
N TYR A 133 21.27 -8.38 -0.63
CA TYR A 133 21.61 -6.98 -0.37
C TYR A 133 20.41 -6.05 -0.51
N ALA A 134 19.59 -6.26 -1.53
CA ALA A 134 18.44 -5.44 -1.83
C ALA A 134 17.36 -6.25 -2.53
N VAL A 135 16.13 -5.77 -2.43
CA VAL A 135 14.98 -6.32 -3.15
C VAL A 135 14.37 -5.24 -4.00
N VAL A 136 14.37 -5.50 -5.31
CA VAL A 136 13.71 -4.65 -6.31
C VAL A 136 12.31 -5.20 -6.53
N GLU A 137 11.31 -4.31 -6.49
CA GLU A 137 9.92 -4.63 -6.75
C GLU A 137 9.41 -3.76 -7.90
N ILE A 138 8.80 -4.40 -8.88
CA ILE A 138 8.16 -3.73 -10.03
C ILE A 138 6.71 -4.17 -10.04
N ASP A 139 5.80 -3.26 -9.75
CA ASP A 139 4.38 -3.54 -9.66
C ASP A 139 3.59 -2.79 -10.73
N TYR A 140 2.58 -3.48 -11.27
CA TYR A 140 1.53 -2.90 -12.08
C TYR A 140 0.23 -2.91 -11.28
N VAL A 141 -0.20 -1.73 -10.85
CA VAL A 141 -1.18 -1.55 -9.78
C VAL A 141 -2.37 -0.75 -10.28
N HIS A 142 -3.57 -1.15 -9.89
CA HIS A 142 -4.78 -0.38 -10.09
C HIS A 142 -5.38 0.04 -8.74
N PRO A 143 -5.33 1.33 -8.37
CA PRO A 143 -5.98 1.84 -7.17
C PRO A 143 -7.48 1.99 -7.40
N LEU A 144 -8.27 1.21 -6.67
CA LEU A 144 -9.73 1.10 -6.89
C LEU A 144 -10.50 2.32 -6.39
N ASP A 145 -9.96 3.05 -5.43
CA ASP A 145 -10.63 4.23 -4.84
C ASP A 145 -10.08 5.55 -5.40
N ARG A 146 -9.39 5.51 -6.56
CA ARG A 146 -8.87 6.67 -7.29
C ARG A 146 -9.46 6.73 -8.70
N PRO A 147 -10.66 7.30 -8.90
CA PRO A 147 -11.41 7.17 -10.15
C PRO A 147 -10.74 7.81 -11.37
N GLN A 148 -9.80 8.74 -11.17
CA GLN A 148 -9.05 9.38 -12.26
C GLN A 148 -7.75 8.65 -12.62
N LYS A 149 -7.39 7.60 -11.87
CA LYS A 149 -6.20 6.80 -12.11
C LYS A 149 -6.59 5.41 -12.58
N ASN A 150 -5.99 5.02 -13.71
CA ASN A 150 -6.07 3.65 -14.18
C ASN A 150 -4.91 2.86 -13.58
N TRP A 151 -4.32 1.97 -14.36
CA TRP A 151 -3.15 1.22 -13.96
C TRP A 151 -1.91 2.12 -13.92
N ILE A 152 -1.09 1.93 -12.90
CA ILE A 152 0.14 2.67 -12.66
C ILE A 152 1.29 1.68 -12.44
N TRP A 153 2.46 2.05 -12.95
CA TRP A 153 3.69 1.36 -12.66
C TRP A 153 4.29 1.91 -11.38
N GLN A 154 4.71 1.04 -10.49
CA GLN A 154 5.40 1.38 -9.26
C GLN A 154 6.72 0.62 -9.18
N PHE A 155 7.74 1.32 -8.72
CA PHE A 155 9.08 0.77 -8.54
C PHE A 155 9.45 0.98 -7.08
N ASN A 156 9.81 -0.09 -6.39
CA ASN A 156 10.31 -0.01 -5.02
C ASN A 156 11.68 -0.67 -4.91
N LEU A 157 12.52 -0.11 -4.04
CA LEU A 157 13.81 -0.65 -3.67
C LEU A 157 13.86 -0.73 -2.15
N SER A 158 13.87 -1.94 -1.63
CA SER A 158 13.97 -2.19 -0.19
C SER A 158 15.32 -2.84 0.15
N PRO A 159 15.93 -2.49 1.30
CA PRO A 159 17.08 -3.23 1.82
C PRO A 159 16.76 -4.71 2.02
N GLY A 160 17.78 -5.56 1.88
CA GLY A 160 17.64 -7.01 2.07
C GLY A 160 17.63 -7.49 3.53
N TRP A 161 17.81 -6.58 4.50
CA TRP A 161 17.97 -6.87 5.94
C TRP A 161 16.87 -6.24 6.80
#